data_AF-A0A559KEG6-F1
#
_entry.id   AF-A0A559KEG6-F1
#
_cell.length_a   1.000
_cell.length_b   1.000
_cell.length_c   1.000
_cell.angle_alpha   90.00
_cell.angle_beta   90.00
_cell.angle_gamma   90.00
#
_symmetry.space_group_name_H-M   'P 1'
#
loop_
_entity.id
_entity.type
_entity.pdbx_description
1 polymer ?
#
loop_
_entity_poly.entity_id
_entity_poly.type
_entity_poly.pdbx_seq_one_letter_code
_entity_poly.pdbx_strand_id
1 'polypeptide(L)' 'MDRDRQLSNAVKYMSERYKLADTPDLEERAELYAARIKNQLILDGFSEREVESARIQAKWSVS' A
#
# COMPACT_ATOMS: atom_id res chain seq x y z
N MET A 1 11.96 11.28 9.68
CA MET A 1 11.75 9.81 9.73
C MET A 1 12.49 9.22 8.54
N ASP A 2 13.07 8.04 8.70
CA ASP A 2 13.75 7.31 7.61
C ASP A 2 12.74 6.95 6.51
N ARG A 3 13.05 7.29 5.25
CA ARG A 3 12.18 7.03 4.09
C ARG A 3 11.87 5.54 3.93
N ASP A 4 12.85 4.69 4.21
CA ASP A 4 12.70 3.24 4.13
C ASP A 4 11.70 2.74 5.16
N ARG A 5 11.68 3.35 6.35
CA ARG A 5 10.70 3.05 7.40
C ARG A 5 9.28 3.45 6.98
N GLN A 6 9.13 4.58 6.28
CA GLN A 6 7.81 5.01 5.79
C GLN A 6 7.27 4.07 4.71
N LEU A 7 8.11 3.67 3.73
CA LEU A 7 7.71 2.68 2.72
C LEU A 7 7.40 1.32 3.33
N SER A 8 8.23 0.86 4.28
CA SER A 8 7.99 -0.40 5.00
C SER A 8 6.65 -0.38 5.76
N ASN A 9 6.33 0.72 6.44
CA ASN A 9 5.04 0.89 7.10
C ASN A 9 3.87 0.89 6.10
N ALA A 10 4.03 1.58 4.96
CA ALA A 10 3.02 1.60 3.91
C ALA A 10 2.73 0.19 3.36
N VAL A 11 3.78 -0.58 3.07
CA VAL A 11 3.67 -1.98 2.66
C VAL A 11 2.91 -2.79 3.71
N LYS A 12 3.30 -2.68 4.99
CA LYS A 12 2.63 -3.38 6.09
C LYS A 12 1.13 -3.05 6.14
N TYR A 13 0.77 -1.76 6.18
CA TYR A 13 -0.63 -1.34 6.29
C TYR A 13 -1.48 -1.76 5.09
N MET A 14 -0.94 -1.67 3.87
CA MET A 14 -1.64 -2.15 2.68
C MET A 14 -1.80 -3.68 2.71
N SER A 15 -0.75 -4.42 3.09
CA SER A 15 -0.79 -5.89 3.15
C SER A 15 -1.80 -6.41 4.18
N GLU A 16 -1.95 -5.73 5.33
CA GLU A 16 -2.96 -6.06 6.33
C GLU A 16 -4.38 -5.90 5.78
N ARG A 17 -4.61 -4.89 4.92
CA ARG A 17 -5.92 -4.72 4.26
C ARG A 17 -6.17 -5.74 3.17
N TYR A 18 -5.17 -6.04 2.33
CA TYR A 18 -5.31 -7.07 1.30
C TYR A 18 -5.52 -8.47 1.92
N LYS A 19 -4.92 -8.78 3.08
CA LYS A 19 -5.13 -10.05 3.82
C LYS A 19 -6.58 -10.30 4.21
N LEU A 20 -7.33 -9.23 4.46
CA LEU A 20 -8.72 -9.29 4.91
C LEU A 20 -9.71 -9.17 3.73
N ALA A 21 -9.21 -9.06 2.50
CA ALA A 21 -10.02 -8.86 1.30
C ALA A 21 -10.30 -10.19 0.60
N ASP A 22 -11.21 -10.99 1.16
CA ASP A 22 -11.59 -12.32 0.67
C ASP A 22 -12.81 -12.31 -0.29
N THR A 23 -13.40 -11.14 -0.50
CA THR A 23 -14.52 -10.93 -1.43
C THR A 23 -14.22 -9.75 -2.35
N PRO A 24 -14.83 -9.70 -3.55
CA PRO A 24 -14.60 -8.61 -4.50
C PRO A 24 -14.85 -7.21 -3.91
N ASP A 25 -15.90 -7.05 -3.09
CA ASP A 25 -16.22 -5.77 -2.45
C ASP A 25 -15.14 -5.35 -1.45
N LEU A 26 -14.53 -6.30 -0.74
CA LEU A 26 -13.43 -6.03 0.18
C LEU A 26 -12.12 -5.78 -0.55
N GLU A 27 -11.90 -6.41 -1.71
CA GLU A 27 -10.77 -6.11 -2.59
C GLU A 27 -10.84 -4.67 -3.10
N GLU A 28 -12.00 -4.22 -3.57
CA GLU A 28 -12.20 -2.83 -4.01
C GLU A 28 -11.88 -1.83 -2.88
N ARG A 29 -12.35 -2.12 -1.66
CA ARG A 29 -12.05 -1.29 -0.48
C ARG A 29 -10.56 -1.29 -0.13
N ALA A 30 -9.88 -2.42 -0.27
CA ALA A 30 -8.44 -2.52 -0.05
C ALA A 30 -7.66 -1.70 -1.09
N GLU A 31 -8.10 -1.68 -2.34
CA GLU A 31 -7.51 -0.85 -3.39
C GLU A 31 -7.71 0.65 -3.16
N LEU A 32 -8.91 1.06 -2.74
CA LEU A 32 -9.17 2.46 -2.35
C LEU A 32 -8.30 2.90 -1.17
N TYR A 33 -8.10 2.02 -0.19
CA TYR A 33 -7.19 2.27 0.93
C TYR A 33 -5.73 2.39 0.47
N ALA A 34 -5.28 1.50 -0.42
CA ALA A 34 -3.96 1.58 -1.02
C ALA A 34 -3.77 2.90 -1.80
N ALA A 35 -4.75 3.32 -2.60
CA ALA A 35 -4.72 4.60 -3.31
C ALA A 35 -4.54 5.80 -2.35
N ARG A 36 -5.20 5.78 -1.18
CA ARG A 36 -5.02 6.83 -0.16
C ARG A 36 -3.59 6.86 0.39
N ILE A 37 -3.01 5.70 0.72
CA ILE A 37 -1.61 5.62 1.20
C ILE A 37 -0.66 6.09 0.11
N LYS A 38 -0.89 5.68 -1.14
CA LYS A 38 -0.07 6.11 -2.28
C LYS A 38 -0.07 7.62 -2.44
N ASN A 39 -1.23 8.25 -2.38
CA ASN A 39 -1.35 9.71 -2.47
C ASN A 39 -0.62 10.42 -1.34
N GLN A 40 -0.69 9.90 -0.11
CA GLN A 40 0.06 10.46 1.02
C GLN A 40 1.57 10.39 0.79
N LEU A 41 2.09 9.25 0.33
CA LEU A 41 3.52 9.11 0.03
C LEU A 41 3.96 10.06 -1.10
N ILE A 42 3.14 10.25 -2.13
CA ILE A 42 3.45 11.23 -3.18
C ILE A 42 3.54 12.64 -2.59
N LEU A 43 2.61 13.03 -1.70
CA LEU A 43 2.66 14.32 -0.99
C LEU A 43 3.89 14.45 -0.08
N ASP A 44 4.36 13.34 0.49
CA ASP A 44 5.56 13.26 1.32
C ASP A 44 6.86 13.24 0.48
N GLY A 45 6.78 13.34 -0.85
CA GLY A 45 7.92 13.43 -1.75
C GLY A 45 8.49 12.09 -2.21
N PHE A 46 7.69 11.02 -2.19
CA PHE A 46 8.03 9.76 -2.86
C PHE A 46 7.62 9.81 -4.34
N SER A 47 8.41 9.16 -5.19
CA SER A 47 8.08 9.03 -6.61
C SER A 47 6.95 8.02 -6.82
N GLU A 48 6.19 8.18 -7.90
CA GLU A 48 5.15 7.22 -8.29
C GLU A 48 5.69 5.79 -8.40
N ARG A 49 6.95 5.64 -8.84
CA ARG A 49 7.61 4.33 -8.97
C ARG A 49 7.85 3.66 -7.61
N GLU A 50 8.36 4.39 -6.63
CA GLU A 50 8.56 3.87 -5.26
C GLU A 50 7.21 3.44 -4.66
N VAL A 51 6.21 4.28 -4.84
CA VAL A 51 4.86 4.12 -4.30
C VAL A 51 4.13 2.94 -4.94
N GLU A 52 4.23 2.76 -6.25
CA GLU A 52 3.65 1.61 -6.94
C GLU A 52 4.37 0.31 -6.59
N SER A 53 5.70 0.36 -6.42
CA SER A 53 6.49 -0.81 -6.00
C SER A 53 6.06 -1.27 -4.60
N ALA A 54 5.82 -0.33 -3.67
CA ALA A 54 5.30 -0.64 -2.33
C ALA A 54 3.91 -1.30 -2.39
N ARG A 55 3.02 -0.86 -3.30
CA ARG A 55 1.69 -1.49 -3.48
C ARG A 55 1.81 -2.92 -4.01
N ILE A 56 2.63 -3.13 -5.04
CA ILE A 56 2.87 -4.47 -5.62
C ILE A 56 3.42 -5.42 -4.55
N GLN A 57 4.42 -4.97 -3.79
CA GLN A 57 4.99 -5.74 -2.69
C GLN A 57 3.93 -6.09 -1.63
N ALA A 58 3.07 -5.13 -1.27
CA ALA A 58 2.00 -5.36 -0.31
C ALA A 58 1.01 -6.43 -0.77
N LYS A 59 0.62 -6.44 -2.05
CA LYS A 59 -0.24 -7.48 -2.63
C LYS A 59 0.40 -8.87 -2.59
N TRP A 60 1.66 -8.97 -2.99
CA TRP A 60 2.36 -10.24 -3.04
C TRP A 60 2.65 -10.82 -1.66
N SER A 61 2.73 -9.98 -0.63
CA SER A 61 2.93 -10.40 0.76
C SER A 61 1.71 -11.12 1.38
N VAL A 62 0.62 -11.22 0.62
CA VAL A 62 -0.65 -11.85 1.03
C VAL A 62 -0.90 -13.17 0.28
N SER A 63 -0.17 -13.41 -0.82
CA SER A 63 -0.26 -14.61 -1.65
C SER A 63 0.40 -15.83 -1.01
#